data_AF-X1YV71-F1
#
_entry.id   AF-X1YV71-F1
#
_cell.length_a   1.000
_cell.length_b   1.000
_cell.length_c   1.000
_cell.angle_alpha   90.00
_cell.angle_beta   90.00
_cell.angle_gamma   90.00
#
_symmetry.space_group_name_H-M   'P 1'
#
loop_
_entity.id
_entity.type
_entity.pdbx_description
1 polymer ?
#
loop_
_entity_poly.entity_id
_entity_poly.type
_entity_poly.pdbx_seq_one_letter_code
_entity_poly.pdbx_strand_id
1 'polypeptide(L)'
;MEHNVPLCSTTSSRLPFQSSNGSPSETTSLHHLDGPQDNQYIEVIRMIGGMLTHYATDKSFVAYGFGAIVPGKKRKCFPLSGNNQLHVKGVQGIIDVYKRRVRSVQFAGPSYLAPVISEATRQVAQRLQLNQERQEYHILMIVTDGVVNDIDATIDAAVASSDLPISIVIVGVGPSEFPTMVCKLC
;
A
#
# COMPACT_ATOMS: atom_id res chain seq x y z
N MET A 1 -7.01 20.36 31.78
CA MET A 1 -6.45 19.05 31.39
C MET A 1 -6.83 18.84 29.93
N GLU A 2 -6.01 19.31 29.01
CA GLU A 2 -6.21 19.08 27.57
C GLU A 2 -5.61 17.73 27.23
N HIS A 3 -6.46 16.72 27.01
CA HIS A 3 -6.03 15.46 26.41
C HIS A 3 -5.85 15.66 24.91
N ASN A 4 -4.74 16.30 24.51
CA ASN A 4 -4.28 16.27 23.13
C ASN A 4 -3.80 14.85 22.83
N VAL A 5 -4.67 14.04 22.22
CA VAL A 5 -4.28 12.74 21.67
C VAL A 5 -3.51 13.03 20.36
N PRO A 6 -2.19 12.78 20.28
CA PRO A 6 -1.48 12.94 19.02
C PRO A 6 -1.94 11.83 18.07
N LEU A 7 -2.87 12.15 17.16
CA LEU A 7 -3.30 11.23 16.10
C LEU A 7 -2.11 11.00 15.15
N CYS A 8 -1.30 10.00 15.44
CA CYS A 8 -0.14 9.65 14.62
C CYS A 8 -0.60 8.74 13.47
N SER A 9 -0.90 9.31 12.30
CA SER A 9 -1.26 8.54 11.10
C SER A 9 -0.02 7.92 10.45
N THR A 10 0.20 6.61 10.63
CA THR A 10 1.12 5.88 9.74
C THR A 10 0.32 5.46 8.51
N THR A 11 0.50 6.18 7.40
CA THR A 11 -0.07 5.77 6.12
C THR A 11 0.87 4.77 5.45
N SER A 12 0.44 3.52 5.30
CA SER A 12 1.18 2.52 4.53
C SER A 12 0.61 2.46 3.12
N SER A 13 1.42 2.83 2.11
CA SER A 13 1.05 2.71 0.71
C SER A 13 1.52 1.37 0.16
N ARG A 14 0.61 0.63 -0.48
CA ARG A 14 0.91 -0.68 -1.06
C ARG A 14 0.54 -0.69 -2.54
N LEU A 15 1.52 -1.11 -3.36
CA LEU A 15 1.42 -1.08 -4.81
C LEU A 15 1.61 -2.49 -5.38
N PRO A 16 0.70 -2.98 -6.25
CA PRO A 16 0.88 -4.21 -6.99
C PRO A 16 1.96 -4.02 -8.03
N PHE A 17 2.54 -5.13 -8.47
CA PHE A 17 3.43 -5.20 -9.62
C PHE A 17 3.02 -6.39 -10.48
N GLN A 18 1.75 -6.44 -10.90
CA GLN A 18 1.20 -7.62 -11.57
C GLN A 18 1.54 -7.67 -13.04
N SER A 19 1.78 -8.87 -13.57
CA SER A 19 2.04 -9.08 -15.00
C SER A 19 0.87 -8.61 -15.89
N SER A 20 -0.37 -8.60 -15.38
CA SER A 20 -1.56 -8.04 -16.06
C SER A 20 -1.44 -6.56 -16.40
N ASN A 21 -0.63 -5.81 -15.66
CA ASN A 21 -0.39 -4.39 -15.93
C ASN A 21 0.49 -4.14 -17.16
N GLY A 22 0.99 -5.19 -17.83
CA GLY A 22 1.97 -5.06 -18.91
C GLY A 22 3.37 -4.74 -18.40
N SER A 23 4.36 -4.81 -19.28
CA SER A 23 5.74 -4.45 -18.92
C SER A 23 5.83 -2.93 -18.73
N PRO A 24 6.53 -2.40 -17.71
CA PRO A 24 6.70 -0.95 -17.53
C PRO A 24 7.30 -0.22 -18.75
N SER A 25 8.01 -0.96 -19.61
CA SER A 25 8.56 -0.45 -20.88
C SER A 25 7.49 -0.20 -21.95
N GLU A 26 6.30 -0.77 -21.82
CA GLU A 26 5.19 -0.60 -22.76
C GLU A 26 4.39 0.65 -22.41
N THR A 27 4.07 1.47 -23.41
CA THR A 27 3.29 2.71 -23.21
C THR A 27 1.85 2.46 -22.74
N THR A 28 1.34 1.25 -22.97
CA THR A 28 0.01 0.81 -22.51
C THR A 28 0.01 0.29 -21.07
N SER A 29 1.18 0.16 -20.43
CA SER A 29 1.27 -0.34 -19.06
C SER A 29 0.75 0.68 -18.05
N LEU A 30 -0.02 0.20 -17.06
CA LEU A 30 -0.44 1.02 -15.92
C LEU A 30 0.75 1.46 -15.06
N HIS A 31 1.91 0.82 -15.19
CA HIS A 31 3.16 1.20 -14.52
C HIS A 31 4.14 1.93 -15.45
N HIS A 32 3.74 2.34 -16.66
CA HIS A 32 4.61 3.08 -17.56
C HIS A 32 5.11 4.37 -16.91
N LEU A 33 6.42 4.62 -16.97
CA LEU A 33 7.07 5.75 -16.28
C LEU A 33 7.59 6.84 -17.21
N ASP A 34 7.76 6.54 -18.49
CA ASP A 34 8.50 7.41 -19.43
C ASP A 34 7.55 8.21 -20.35
N GLY A 35 6.29 8.38 -19.92
CA GLY A 35 5.28 9.19 -20.59
C GLY A 35 5.29 10.67 -20.16
N PRO A 36 4.60 11.55 -20.91
CA PRO A 36 4.48 12.98 -20.59
C PRO A 36 3.63 13.25 -19.33
N GLN A 37 2.82 12.29 -18.91
CA GLN A 37 1.96 12.36 -17.72
C GLN A 37 2.35 11.27 -16.72
N ASP A 38 2.10 11.53 -15.44
CA ASP A 38 2.24 10.52 -14.38
C ASP A 38 1.20 9.41 -14.62
N ASN A 39 1.56 8.15 -14.30
CA ASN A 39 0.60 7.05 -14.38
C ASN A 39 -0.41 7.08 -13.22
N GLN A 40 -1.50 6.33 -13.36
CA GLN A 40 -2.60 6.31 -12.39
C GLN A 40 -2.17 5.94 -10.96
N TYR A 41 -1.16 5.08 -10.79
CA TYR A 41 -0.63 4.78 -9.45
C TYR A 41 0.01 6.03 -8.82
N ILE A 42 0.80 6.78 -9.59
CA ILE A 42 1.42 8.03 -9.12
C ILE A 42 0.37 9.08 -8.82
N GLU A 43 -0.66 9.21 -9.66
CA GLU A 43 -1.78 10.13 -9.43
C GLU A 43 -2.51 9.83 -8.11
N VAL A 44 -2.84 8.56 -7.86
CA VAL A 44 -3.48 8.13 -6.60
C VAL A 44 -2.58 8.40 -5.40
N ILE A 45 -1.30 8.04 -5.47
CA ILE A 45 -0.33 8.30 -4.40
C ILE A 45 -0.25 9.80 -4.11
N ARG A 46 -0.21 10.63 -5.16
CA ARG A 46 -0.11 12.08 -5.03
C ARG A 46 -1.36 12.68 -4.41
N MET A 47 -2.54 12.27 -4.87
CA MET A 47 -3.83 12.78 -4.40
C MET A 47 -4.11 12.35 -2.95
N ILE A 48 -4.14 11.04 -2.70
CA ILE A 48 -4.50 10.52 -1.38
C ILE A 48 -3.36 10.73 -0.39
N GLY A 49 -2.12 10.44 -0.79
CA GLY A 49 -0.95 10.72 0.05
C GLY A 49 -0.81 12.21 0.38
N GLY A 50 -1.15 13.10 -0.56
CA GLY A 50 -1.18 14.55 -0.35
C GLY A 50 -2.17 14.96 0.73
N MET A 51 -3.36 14.35 0.77
CA MET A 51 -4.32 14.58 1.86
C MET A 51 -3.84 13.98 3.18
N LEU A 52 -3.38 12.72 3.16
CA LEU A 52 -2.99 11.99 4.36
C LEU A 52 -1.72 12.54 5.03
N THR A 53 -0.82 13.18 4.29
CA THR A 53 0.42 13.78 4.83
C THR A 53 0.18 14.84 5.89
N HIS A 54 -0.98 15.51 5.85
CA HIS A 54 -1.35 16.52 6.84
C HIS A 54 -1.69 15.91 8.21
N TYR A 55 -2.04 14.63 8.24
CA TYR A 55 -2.37 13.87 9.45
C TYR A 55 -1.19 13.01 9.94
N ALA A 56 -0.08 12.97 9.20
CA ALA A 56 1.11 12.21 9.58
C ALA A 56 2.07 13.08 10.42
N THR A 57 2.24 12.73 11.69
CA THR A 57 3.02 13.49 12.68
C THR A 57 4.42 13.89 12.22
N ASP A 58 5.11 13.00 11.49
CA ASP A 58 6.48 13.22 11.01
C ASP A 58 6.59 13.21 9.47
N LYS A 59 5.44 13.28 8.79
CA LYS A 59 5.30 13.15 7.34
C LYS A 59 6.05 11.94 6.78
N SER A 60 6.12 10.85 7.56
CA SER A 60 6.77 9.60 7.16
C SER A 60 5.75 8.54 6.84
N PHE A 61 6.05 7.79 5.81
CA PHE A 61 5.18 6.78 5.24
C PHE A 61 5.92 5.45 5.17
N VAL A 62 5.18 4.36 5.23
CA VAL A 62 5.75 3.03 5.02
C VAL A 62 5.25 2.49 3.69
N ALA A 63 6.15 2.31 2.72
CA ALA A 63 5.77 1.94 1.37
C ALA A 63 6.20 0.49 1.05
N TYR A 64 5.23 -0.34 0.67
CA TYR A 64 5.45 -1.73 0.29
C TYR A 64 4.98 -2.03 -1.14
N GLY A 65 5.60 -3.03 -1.74
CA GLY A 65 5.16 -3.66 -2.98
C GLY A 65 4.65 -5.07 -2.72
N PHE A 66 3.72 -5.53 -3.55
CA PHE A 66 3.25 -6.91 -3.58
C PHE A 66 3.02 -7.37 -5.02
N GLY A 67 2.83 -8.67 -5.22
CA GLY A 67 2.61 -9.22 -6.57
C GLY A 67 3.83 -9.12 -7.48
N ALA A 68 5.05 -9.07 -6.96
CA ALA A 68 6.27 -9.07 -7.76
C ALA A 68 7.25 -10.14 -7.27
N ILE A 69 8.05 -10.66 -8.20
CA ILE A 69 9.22 -11.45 -7.87
C ILE A 69 10.39 -10.48 -7.64
N VAL A 70 10.89 -10.48 -6.40
CA VAL A 70 12.12 -9.79 -6.03
C VAL A 70 13.28 -10.77 -6.17
N PRO A 71 14.33 -10.47 -6.97
CA PRO A 71 15.49 -11.34 -7.08
C PRO A 71 16.06 -11.71 -5.70
N GLY A 72 16.24 -13.01 -5.45
CA GLY A 72 16.79 -13.55 -4.21
C GLY A 72 15.86 -13.54 -2.98
N LYS A 73 14.59 -13.12 -3.10
CA LYS A 73 13.62 -13.14 -1.98
C LYS A 73 12.22 -13.57 -2.43
N LYS A 74 11.73 -14.69 -1.91
CA LYS A 74 10.31 -15.11 -2.02
C LYS A 74 9.46 -14.41 -0.95
N ARG A 75 9.23 -13.10 -1.09
CA ARG A 75 8.33 -12.36 -0.19
C ARG A 75 7.09 -11.90 -0.95
N LYS A 76 5.90 -12.24 -0.44
CA LYS A 76 4.62 -11.77 -0.98
C LYS A 76 4.42 -10.24 -0.82
N CYS A 77 5.10 -9.65 0.17
CA CYS A 77 5.12 -8.21 0.44
C CYS A 77 6.57 -7.78 0.74
N PHE A 78 7.05 -6.70 0.11
CA PHE A 78 8.44 -6.24 0.23
C PHE A 78 8.54 -4.71 0.32
N PRO A 79 9.52 -4.14 1.05
CA PRO A 79 9.70 -2.69 1.11
C PRO A 79 10.04 -2.11 -0.27
N LEU A 80 9.40 -1.01 -0.67
CA LEU A 80 9.70 -0.33 -1.94
C LEU A 80 11.09 0.30 -1.97
N SER A 81 11.62 0.69 -0.80
CA SER A 81 12.96 1.23 -0.65
C SER A 81 14.07 0.26 -1.08
N GLY A 82 13.78 -1.05 -1.14
CA GLY A 82 14.75 -2.10 -1.51
C GLY A 82 15.72 -2.50 -0.40
N ASN A 83 15.68 -1.82 0.74
CA ASN A 83 16.50 -2.11 1.92
C ASN A 83 15.62 -2.28 3.17
N ASN A 84 16.22 -2.38 4.36
CA ASN A 84 15.47 -2.49 5.61
C ASN A 84 14.88 -1.15 6.09
N GLN A 85 15.14 -0.03 5.39
CA GLN A 85 14.56 1.26 5.71
C GLN A 85 13.13 1.31 5.20
N LEU A 86 12.19 1.12 6.12
CA LEU A 86 10.75 1.08 5.81
C LEU A 86 10.15 2.47 5.62
N HIS A 87 10.70 3.45 6.32
CA HIS A 87 10.17 4.80 6.40
C HIS A 87 10.68 5.68 5.26
N VAL A 88 9.73 6.34 4.59
CA VAL A 88 9.93 7.21 3.44
C VAL A 88 9.35 8.58 3.77
N LYS A 89 10.12 9.64 3.58
CA LYS A 89 9.70 11.00 3.92
C LYS A 89 8.91 11.64 2.78
N GLY A 90 7.69 12.08 3.12
CA GLY A 90 6.79 12.77 2.22
C GLY A 90 6.23 11.90 1.09
N VAL A 91 5.21 12.43 0.44
CA VAL A 91 4.55 11.79 -0.72
C VAL A 91 5.53 11.65 -1.88
N GLN A 92 6.37 12.66 -2.11
CA GLN A 92 7.39 12.61 -3.16
C GLN A 92 8.37 11.45 -2.95
N GLY A 93 8.76 11.19 -1.69
CA GLY A 93 9.62 10.05 -1.39
C GLY A 93 8.98 8.71 -1.79
N ILE A 94 7.65 8.55 -1.59
CA ILE A 94 6.91 7.35 -2.00
C ILE A 94 6.98 7.18 -3.51
N ILE A 95 6.73 8.27 -4.26
CA ILE A 95 6.79 8.28 -5.72
C ILE A 95 8.19 7.90 -6.19
N ASP A 96 9.23 8.43 -5.57
CA ASP A 96 10.62 8.18 -5.95
C ASP A 96 11.03 6.71 -5.71
N VAL A 97 10.66 6.13 -4.55
CA VAL A 97 10.93 4.70 -4.29
C VAL A 97 10.11 3.81 -5.23
N TYR A 98 8.87 4.18 -5.54
CA TYR A 98 8.03 3.47 -6.48
C TYR A 98 8.64 3.46 -7.89
N LYS A 99 9.01 4.63 -8.44
CA LYS A 99 9.63 4.75 -9.77
C LYS A 99 10.90 3.91 -9.88
N ARG A 100 11.73 3.89 -8.84
CA ARG A 100 12.91 3.00 -8.77
C ARG A 100 12.51 1.53 -8.71
N ARG A 101 11.49 1.19 -7.93
CA ARG A 101 11.12 -0.19 -7.69
C ARG A 101 10.49 -0.85 -8.90
N VAL A 102 9.59 -0.16 -9.61
CA VAL A 102 9.00 -0.58 -10.90
C VAL A 102 10.08 -1.09 -11.86
N ARG A 103 11.21 -0.38 -11.96
CA ARG A 103 12.31 -0.72 -12.88
C ARG A 103 13.19 -1.90 -12.43
N SER A 104 13.07 -2.36 -11.18
CA SER A 104 13.98 -3.36 -10.58
C SER A 104 13.30 -4.67 -10.17
N VAL A 105 11.98 -4.75 -10.22
CA VAL A 105 11.22 -5.96 -9.88
C VAL A 105 10.65 -6.61 -11.11
N GLN A 106 10.54 -7.94 -11.08
CA GLN A 106 9.83 -8.66 -12.11
C GLN A 106 8.36 -8.77 -11.72
N PHE A 107 7.48 -8.37 -12.62
CA PHE A 107 6.06 -8.35 -12.37
C PHE A 107 5.51 -9.77 -12.36
N ALA A 108 4.68 -10.12 -11.37
CA ALA A 108 4.20 -11.48 -11.19
C ALA A 108 2.72 -11.53 -10.77
N GLY A 109 2.10 -12.68 -10.95
CA GLY A 109 0.82 -12.99 -10.34
C GLY A 109 0.97 -14.20 -9.43
N PRO A 110 -0.02 -14.50 -8.58
CA PRO A 110 -1.33 -13.82 -8.45
C PRO A 110 -1.43 -12.70 -7.38
N SER A 111 -2.53 -11.93 -7.49
CA SER A 111 -3.16 -10.94 -6.59
C SER A 111 -3.52 -11.36 -5.18
N TYR A 112 -2.69 -11.16 -4.15
CA TYR A 112 -3.09 -11.48 -2.76
C TYR A 112 -3.10 -10.27 -1.82
N LEU A 113 -4.29 -9.89 -1.33
CA LEU A 113 -4.48 -8.79 -0.38
C LEU A 113 -4.49 -9.25 1.08
N ALA A 114 -4.89 -10.48 1.37
CA ALA A 114 -4.93 -10.97 2.76
C ALA A 114 -3.54 -10.90 3.44
N PRO A 115 -2.43 -11.38 2.82
CA PRO A 115 -1.10 -11.27 3.42
C PRO A 115 -0.67 -9.81 3.61
N VAL A 116 -1.20 -8.93 2.76
CA VAL A 116 -0.94 -7.51 2.84
C VAL A 116 -1.59 -6.93 4.10
N ILE A 117 -2.90 -7.15 4.28
CA ILE A 117 -3.66 -6.68 5.44
C ILE A 117 -3.11 -7.29 6.74
N SER A 118 -2.82 -8.59 6.76
CA SER A 118 -2.26 -9.26 7.93
C SER A 118 -0.91 -8.67 8.36
N GLU A 119 -0.02 -8.34 7.42
CA GLU A 119 1.26 -7.71 7.75
C GLU A 119 1.08 -6.29 8.30
N ALA A 120 0.10 -5.52 7.79
CA ALA A 120 -0.22 -4.21 8.36
C ALA A 120 -0.74 -4.34 9.78
N THR A 121 -1.72 -5.23 9.98
CA THR A 121 -2.35 -5.56 11.26
C THR A 121 -1.31 -5.96 12.29
N ARG A 122 -0.37 -6.84 11.91
CA ARG A 122 0.76 -7.26 12.76
C ARG A 122 1.62 -6.08 13.19
N GLN A 123 1.93 -5.14 12.29
CA GLN A 123 2.73 -3.97 12.63
C GLN A 123 1.98 -3.02 13.58
N VAL A 124 0.68 -2.80 13.37
CA VAL A 124 -0.16 -1.99 14.27
C VAL A 124 -0.21 -2.61 15.67
N ALA A 125 -0.50 -3.91 15.75
CA ALA A 125 -0.55 -4.63 17.03
C ALA A 125 0.79 -4.54 17.79
N GLN A 126 1.92 -4.68 17.08
CA GLN A 126 3.25 -4.53 17.68
C GLN A 126 3.49 -3.12 18.23
N ARG A 127 3.05 -2.08 17.52
CA ARG A 127 3.22 -0.70 17.99
C ARG A 127 2.37 -0.39 19.21
N LEU A 128 1.14 -0.89 19.27
CA LEU A 128 0.28 -0.74 20.44
C LEU A 128 0.89 -1.36 21.71
N GLN A 129 1.53 -2.52 21.59
CA GLN A 129 2.19 -3.17 22.72
C GLN A 129 3.39 -2.37 23.23
N LEU A 130 4.15 -1.74 22.32
CA LEU A 130 5.36 -0.99 22.66
C LEU A 130 5.06 0.39 23.25
N ASN A 131 3.93 1.01 22.88
CA ASN A 131 3.63 2.40 23.19
C ASN A 131 2.23 2.56 23.79
N GLN A 132 1.98 1.98 24.97
CA GLN A 132 0.66 2.05 25.63
C GLN A 132 0.18 3.48 25.93
N GLU A 133 1.09 4.45 26.06
CA GLU A 133 0.77 5.85 26.32
C GLU A 133 0.51 6.69 25.05
N ARG A 134 0.77 6.14 23.84
CA ARG A 134 0.53 6.82 22.57
C ARG A 134 -0.52 6.09 21.75
N GLN A 135 -1.65 6.74 21.55
CA GLN A 135 -2.66 6.26 20.61
C GLN A 135 -2.24 6.65 19.17
N GLU A 136 -1.73 5.68 18.42
CA GLU A 136 -1.45 5.83 16.99
C GLU A 136 -2.62 5.24 16.18
N TYR A 137 -3.07 5.96 15.14
CA TYR A 137 -4.09 5.47 14.22
C TYR A 137 -3.45 5.17 12.88
N HIS A 138 -3.78 4.06 12.24
CA HIS A 138 -3.09 3.62 11.03
C HIS A 138 -4.03 3.67 9.83
N ILE A 139 -3.53 4.13 8.69
CA ILE A 139 -4.27 4.09 7.43
C ILE A 139 -3.49 3.21 6.45
N LEU A 140 -4.06 2.05 6.13
CA LEU A 140 -3.54 1.17 5.10
C LEU A 140 -4.18 1.55 3.76
N MET A 141 -3.40 2.14 2.86
CA MET A 141 -3.82 2.41 1.49
C MET A 141 -3.25 1.35 0.54
N ILE A 142 -4.14 0.60 -0.12
CA ILE A 142 -3.80 -0.40 -1.12
C ILE A 142 -4.29 0.13 -2.46
N VAL A 143 -3.38 0.39 -3.39
CA VAL A 143 -3.76 0.68 -4.79
C VAL A 143 -3.69 -0.64 -5.54
N THR A 144 -4.62 -0.97 -6.44
CA THR A 144 -4.60 -2.24 -7.21
C THR A 144 -5.26 -2.08 -8.59
N ASP A 145 -4.79 -2.82 -9.62
CA ASP A 145 -5.33 -2.75 -11.00
C ASP A 145 -6.49 -3.70 -11.30
N GLY A 146 -6.85 -4.58 -10.37
CA GLY A 146 -7.83 -5.61 -10.68
C GLY A 146 -7.91 -6.77 -9.70
N VAL A 147 -8.48 -7.86 -10.21
CA VAL A 147 -8.95 -9.08 -9.53
C VAL A 147 -8.06 -9.49 -8.36
N VAL A 148 -8.65 -9.46 -7.17
CA VAL A 148 -8.08 -10.03 -5.95
C VAL A 148 -8.38 -11.53 -5.94
N ASN A 149 -7.34 -12.35 -5.89
CA ASN A 149 -7.46 -13.80 -5.97
C ASN A 149 -7.82 -14.46 -4.62
N ASP A 150 -7.76 -13.72 -3.52
CA ASP A 150 -7.99 -14.20 -2.15
C ASP A 150 -9.06 -13.38 -1.42
N ILE A 151 -10.21 -13.13 -2.05
CA ILE A 151 -11.22 -12.23 -1.47
C ILE A 151 -11.77 -12.72 -0.12
N ASP A 152 -12.05 -14.01 0.03
CA ASP A 152 -12.59 -14.54 1.30
C ASP A 152 -11.54 -14.41 2.42
N ALA A 153 -10.26 -14.73 2.14
CA ALA A 153 -9.18 -14.51 3.09
C ALA A 153 -8.91 -13.01 3.36
N THR A 154 -9.19 -12.14 2.38
CA THR A 154 -9.08 -10.68 2.53
C THR A 154 -10.13 -10.16 3.50
N ILE A 155 -11.36 -10.69 3.45
CA ILE A 155 -12.43 -10.40 4.41
C ILE A 155 -12.00 -10.87 5.80
N ASP A 156 -11.54 -12.11 5.94
CA ASP A 156 -11.07 -12.63 7.23
C ASP A 156 -9.94 -11.77 7.83
N ALA A 157 -8.99 -11.34 6.99
CA ALA A 157 -7.90 -10.46 7.42
C ALA A 157 -8.39 -9.06 7.82
N ALA A 158 -9.39 -8.52 7.13
CA ALA A 158 -10.00 -7.24 7.47
C ALA A 158 -10.78 -7.33 8.79
N VAL A 159 -11.58 -8.38 8.98
CA VAL A 159 -12.30 -8.66 10.23
C VAL A 159 -11.30 -8.85 11.38
N ALA A 160 -10.22 -9.60 11.19
CA ALA A 160 -9.19 -9.76 12.22
C ALA A 160 -8.48 -8.45 12.60
N SER A 161 -8.58 -7.41 11.76
CA SER A 161 -8.01 -6.09 12.03
C SER A 161 -8.98 -5.11 12.70
N SER A 162 -10.27 -5.47 12.85
CA SER A 162 -11.33 -4.55 13.31
C SER A 162 -11.14 -4.03 14.73
N ASP A 163 -10.46 -4.79 15.58
CA ASP A 163 -10.20 -4.43 16.97
C ASP A 163 -8.95 -3.54 17.13
N LEU A 164 -8.24 -3.25 16.03
CA LEU A 164 -7.06 -2.40 16.01
C LEU A 164 -7.40 -1.01 15.45
N PRO A 165 -6.64 0.04 15.81
CA PRO A 165 -6.83 1.39 15.28
C PRO A 165 -6.25 1.47 13.85
N ILE A 166 -6.88 0.78 12.91
CA ILE A 166 -6.49 0.74 11.50
C ILE A 166 -7.72 0.95 10.60
N SER A 167 -7.58 1.84 9.61
CA SER A 167 -8.49 1.95 8.47
C SER A 167 -7.83 1.31 7.25
N ILE A 168 -8.61 0.59 6.44
CA ILE A 168 -8.15 0.00 5.18
C ILE A 168 -8.87 0.73 4.03
N VAL A 169 -8.10 1.30 3.12
CA VAL A 169 -8.59 1.99 1.92
C VAL A 169 -8.03 1.27 0.70
N ILE A 170 -8.92 0.70 -0.11
CA ILE A 170 -8.55 0.00 -1.36
C ILE A 170 -8.95 0.89 -2.54
N VAL A 171 -8.00 1.17 -3.42
CA VAL A 171 -8.16 2.05 -4.58
C VAL A 171 -7.90 1.24 -5.84
N GLY A 172 -8.93 1.06 -6.65
CA GLY A 172 -8.83 0.46 -7.98
C GLY A 172 -8.26 1.45 -9.00
N VAL A 173 -7.33 1.02 -9.84
CA VAL A 173 -6.84 1.75 -11.02
C VAL A 173 -6.99 0.90 -12.28
N GLY A 174 -6.94 1.54 -13.45
CA GLY A 174 -7.05 0.84 -14.73
C GLY A 174 -8.49 0.54 -15.16
N PRO A 175 -8.66 -0.17 -16.29
CA PRO A 175 -9.95 -0.38 -16.93
C PRO A 175 -10.76 -1.55 -16.34
N SER A 176 -10.22 -2.26 -15.35
CA SER A 176 -10.87 -3.42 -14.74
C SER A 176 -12.13 -3.00 -13.98
N GLU A 177 -13.21 -3.78 -14.09
CA GLU A 177 -14.37 -3.63 -13.22
C GLU A 177 -14.12 -4.27 -11.85
N PHE A 178 -14.60 -3.63 -10.78
CA PHE A 178 -14.39 -4.06 -9.39
C PHE A 178 -15.66 -4.55 -8.64
N PRO A 179 -16.62 -5.26 -9.29
CA PRO A 179 -17.91 -5.56 -8.68
C PRO A 179 -17.78 -6.45 -7.42
N THR A 180 -16.87 -7.43 -7.43
CA THR A 180 -16.69 -8.35 -6.31
C THR A 180 -16.07 -7.67 -5.08
N MET A 181 -15.20 -6.67 -5.27
CA MET A 181 -14.60 -5.94 -4.15
C MET A 181 -15.64 -5.04 -3.47
N VAL A 182 -16.44 -4.31 -4.25
CA VAL A 182 -17.48 -3.42 -3.70
C VAL A 182 -18.59 -4.23 -3.01
N CYS A 183 -18.98 -5.38 -3.56
CA CYS A 183 -20.09 -6.15 -3.00
C CYS A 183 -19.73 -6.95 -1.73
N LYS A 184 -18.45 -7.26 -1.50
CA LYS A 184 -18.01 -8.12 -0.38
C LYS A 184 -17.21 -7.39 0.72
N LEU A 185 -16.66 -6.21 0.45
CA LEU A 185 -15.80 -5.47 1.40
C LEU A 185 -16.44 -4.17 1.93
N CYS A 186 -17.62 -3.80 1.44
CA CYS A 186 -18.44 -2.70 1.96
C CYS A 186 -19.55 -3.25 2.85
#